data_AF-A0A838NXU1-F1
#
_entry.id   AF-A0A838NXU1-F1
#
_cell.length_a   1.000
_cell.length_b   1.000
_cell.length_c   1.000
_cell.angle_alpha   90.00
_cell.angle_beta   90.00
_cell.angle_gamma   90.00
#
_symmetry.space_group_name_H-M   'P 1'
#
loop_
_entity.id
_entity.type
_entity.pdbx_description
1 polymer ?
#
loop_
_entity_poly.entity_id
_entity_poly.type
_entity_poly.pdbx_seq_one_letter_code
_entity_poly.pdbx_strand_id
1 'polypeptide(L)'
;MRVAIQGTFGSFSEAAARRRWPDLVTLPCREAKDVVSAVREGLAEAGCLPIENSLIGSVTTTYDLLEEAFGDGTLRLTHEILYPVHHTLMAVPGASVEGIRRVLSHPVALGQCRLWLSEHLPDVELVSAWDTAGSAEIVAGEGNIALAAIAARPAADAHGLVALADRIEDDPTNQTRFLTFTRADAPALPQGTEGASRYKTSLIVLIDHKPGMLALTLQAFGVRGVNLMALQSRPERSAPWTYRFYVDVDGTTTDPRLAEALEEVEALAARVVVLGSYEAWIEGSRLSTPPPIPAHHTRKPEVPLVDRRRNPEGSRVSVRHLVFGGEEPVLIAGPCSVESEPMILETADAVAAAGGDMLRGGAYKPRTSPYDFQGLGVKGLRYLADARERTGLPVVTEVLSWEEVAVVAHFADMLQVGARNMQNFTLLRAVSRSGKPVLLKRGAGATIEEWLMAAEYILAEGNPNVVLCERGIRTFERATRHTLDLNAVVMVRERTHLPVIVDPSHAAGLRSLVTRLSMGSLAAGACGLMVEVHPDPAKAMSDGEQSLDIPMFAELARRVHPGRVQGVGRRLA
;
A
#
# COMPACT_ATOMS: atom_id res chain seq x y z
N MET A 1 -51.81 -8.38 5.38
CA MET A 1 -50.62 -8.97 4.73
C MET A 1 -50.04 -10.02 5.66
N ARG A 2 -49.75 -11.23 5.18
CA ARG A 2 -49.09 -12.28 5.95
C ARG A 2 -47.57 -12.26 5.77
N VAL A 3 -46.82 -12.19 6.85
CA VAL A 3 -45.36 -12.04 6.84
C VAL A 3 -44.70 -13.18 7.62
N ALA A 4 -43.81 -13.93 6.96
CA ALA A 4 -42.99 -14.94 7.60
C ALA A 4 -41.81 -14.29 8.35
N ILE A 5 -41.55 -14.77 9.56
CA ILE A 5 -40.47 -14.25 10.43
C ILE A 5 -39.68 -15.40 11.03
N GLN A 6 -38.40 -15.18 11.34
CA GLN A 6 -37.64 -16.12 12.14
C GLN A 6 -37.89 -15.89 13.63
N GLY A 7 -38.28 -16.93 14.36
CA GLY A 7 -38.60 -16.91 15.79
C GLY A 7 -40.10 -17.07 16.08
N THR A 8 -40.46 -17.01 17.37
CA THR A 8 -41.86 -17.10 17.82
C THR A 8 -42.52 -15.72 17.95
N PHE A 9 -43.78 -15.68 18.40
CA PHE A 9 -44.48 -14.43 18.71
C PHE A 9 -43.74 -13.64 19.81
N GLY A 10 -43.54 -12.35 19.58
CA GLY A 10 -42.76 -11.45 20.42
C GLY A 10 -41.28 -11.34 20.04
N SER A 11 -40.83 -11.96 18.95
CA SER A 11 -39.42 -11.89 18.52
C SER A 11 -39.02 -10.52 17.97
N PHE A 12 -37.71 -10.24 17.94
CA PHE A 12 -37.18 -9.03 17.30
C PHE A 12 -37.49 -8.98 15.79
N SER A 13 -37.56 -10.13 15.11
CA SER A 13 -37.97 -10.23 13.71
C SER A 13 -39.42 -9.77 13.52
N GLU A 14 -40.31 -10.15 14.43
CA GLU A 14 -41.71 -9.68 14.43
C GLU A 14 -41.76 -8.16 14.66
N ALA A 15 -41.05 -7.68 15.68
CA ALA A 15 -41.04 -6.27 16.04
C ALA A 15 -40.49 -5.39 14.91
N ALA A 16 -39.45 -5.87 14.20
CA ALA A 16 -38.92 -5.23 13.00
C ALA A 16 -39.94 -5.26 11.86
N ALA A 17 -40.56 -6.41 11.57
CA ALA A 17 -41.57 -6.53 10.52
C ALA A 17 -42.78 -5.60 10.77
N ARG A 18 -43.22 -5.46 12.02
CA ARG A 18 -44.33 -4.56 12.41
C ARG A 18 -44.03 -3.09 12.19
N ARG A 19 -42.76 -2.66 12.23
CA ARG A 19 -42.40 -1.28 11.85
C ARG A 19 -42.73 -0.98 10.39
N ARG A 20 -42.60 -1.98 9.51
CA ARG A 20 -42.91 -1.84 8.08
C ARG A 20 -44.38 -2.12 7.77
N TRP A 21 -44.99 -3.05 8.49
CA TRP A 21 -46.37 -3.48 8.32
C TRP A 21 -47.06 -3.58 9.69
N PRO A 22 -47.63 -2.47 10.20
CA PRO A 22 -48.25 -2.45 11.53
C PRO A 22 -49.32 -3.55 11.73
N ASP A 23 -50.17 -3.74 10.72
CA ASP A 23 -51.29 -4.70 10.73
C ASP A 23 -50.93 -6.06 10.10
N LEU A 24 -49.67 -6.49 10.20
CA LEU A 24 -49.26 -7.79 9.66
C LEU A 24 -49.88 -8.96 10.44
N VAL A 25 -50.12 -10.05 9.71
CA VAL A 25 -50.40 -11.37 10.27
C VAL A 25 -49.10 -12.16 10.24
N THR A 26 -48.54 -12.41 11.41
CA THR A 26 -47.25 -13.09 11.57
C THR A 26 -47.37 -14.56 11.26
N LEU A 27 -46.44 -15.12 10.47
CA LEU A 27 -46.22 -16.55 10.31
C LEU A 27 -44.86 -16.89 10.96
N PRO A 28 -44.86 -17.40 12.21
CA PRO A 28 -43.62 -17.82 12.89
C PRO A 28 -42.95 -18.99 12.17
N CYS A 29 -41.64 -18.89 12.01
CA CYS A 29 -40.81 -19.94 11.42
C CYS A 29 -39.62 -20.24 12.32
N ARG A 30 -39.22 -21.51 12.40
CA ARG A 30 -38.15 -21.94 13.30
C ARG A 30 -36.77 -21.49 12.80
N GLU A 31 -36.49 -21.72 11.53
CA GLU A 31 -35.21 -21.37 10.91
C GLU A 31 -35.39 -20.35 9.79
N ALA A 32 -34.32 -19.61 9.47
CA ALA A 32 -34.33 -18.64 8.38
C ALA A 32 -34.69 -19.26 7.01
N LYS A 33 -34.34 -20.54 6.78
CA LYS A 33 -34.73 -21.29 5.58
C LYS A 33 -36.25 -21.49 5.48
N ASP A 34 -36.92 -21.66 6.62
CA ASP A 34 -38.37 -21.91 6.66
C ASP A 34 -39.13 -20.62 6.30
N VAL A 35 -38.59 -19.45 6.67
CA VAL A 35 -39.08 -18.13 6.25
C VAL A 35 -39.03 -18.00 4.73
N VAL A 36 -37.88 -18.36 4.14
CA VAL A 36 -37.68 -18.35 2.68
C VAL A 36 -38.66 -19.27 1.98
N SER A 37 -38.79 -20.52 2.43
CA SER A 37 -39.71 -21.49 1.84
C SER A 37 -41.16 -21.01 1.92
N ALA A 38 -41.58 -20.46 3.06
CA ALA A 38 -42.95 -19.96 3.23
C ALA A 38 -43.31 -18.85 2.23
N VAL A 39 -42.37 -17.95 1.91
CA VAL A 39 -42.60 -16.89 0.90
C VAL A 39 -42.58 -17.48 -0.51
N ARG A 40 -41.63 -18.36 -0.80
CA ARG A 40 -41.48 -18.99 -2.12
C ARG A 40 -42.69 -19.85 -2.49
N GLU A 41 -43.24 -20.59 -1.54
CA GLU A 41 -44.43 -21.44 -1.70
C GLU A 41 -45.75 -20.65 -1.65
N GLY A 42 -45.71 -19.34 -1.34
CA GLY A 42 -46.89 -18.49 -1.24
C GLY A 42 -47.71 -18.66 0.04
N LEU A 43 -47.15 -19.32 1.06
CA LEU A 43 -47.74 -19.38 2.40
C LEU A 43 -47.70 -18.03 3.12
N ALA A 44 -46.75 -17.16 2.76
CA ALA A 44 -46.63 -15.77 3.19
C ALA A 44 -46.36 -14.85 1.98
N GLU A 45 -46.77 -13.59 2.09
CA GLU A 45 -46.60 -12.56 1.04
C GLU A 45 -45.20 -11.93 1.08
N ALA A 46 -44.57 -11.90 2.26
CA ALA A 46 -43.21 -11.42 2.46
C ALA A 46 -42.51 -12.13 3.61
N GLY A 47 -41.18 -12.01 3.66
CA GLY A 47 -40.34 -12.50 4.75
C GLY A 47 -39.54 -11.37 5.40
N CYS A 48 -39.13 -11.55 6.65
CA CYS A 48 -38.24 -10.66 7.40
C CYS A 48 -37.13 -11.48 8.08
N LEU A 49 -35.87 -11.18 7.78
CA LEU A 49 -34.70 -11.89 8.30
C LEU A 49 -33.65 -10.93 8.86
N PRO A 50 -33.00 -11.25 9.99
CA PRO A 50 -31.86 -10.48 10.49
C PRO A 50 -30.62 -10.73 9.60
N ILE A 51 -29.88 -9.68 9.25
CA ILE A 51 -28.66 -9.79 8.44
C ILE A 51 -27.38 -9.44 9.20
N GLU A 52 -27.45 -8.46 10.11
CA GLU A 52 -26.26 -7.96 10.82
C GLU A 52 -26.67 -7.29 12.13
N ASN A 53 -25.87 -7.49 13.18
CA ASN A 53 -26.01 -6.83 14.47
C ASN A 53 -24.81 -5.89 14.70
N SER A 54 -25.05 -4.70 15.26
CA SER A 54 -24.00 -3.67 15.45
C SER A 54 -22.88 -4.09 16.41
N LEU A 55 -23.13 -5.04 17.31
CA LEU A 55 -22.16 -5.50 18.31
C LEU A 55 -21.55 -6.87 17.94
N ILE A 56 -22.35 -7.76 17.35
CA ILE A 56 -21.96 -9.16 17.11
C ILE A 56 -21.54 -9.39 15.66
N GLY A 57 -21.86 -8.45 14.76
CA GLY A 57 -21.56 -8.52 13.35
C GLY A 57 -22.58 -9.34 12.56
N SER A 58 -22.12 -9.92 11.45
CA SER A 58 -22.96 -10.56 10.45
C SER A 58 -23.67 -11.83 10.93
N VAL A 59 -24.95 -11.98 10.57
CA VAL A 59 -25.70 -13.23 10.74
C VAL A 59 -25.37 -14.17 9.58
N THR A 60 -24.34 -14.99 9.76
CA THR A 60 -23.76 -15.80 8.67
C THR A 60 -24.73 -16.77 8.01
N THR A 61 -25.70 -17.30 8.77
CA THR A 61 -26.74 -18.20 8.26
C THR A 61 -27.65 -17.51 7.26
N THR A 62 -28.02 -16.24 7.51
CA THR A 62 -28.81 -15.44 6.58
C THR A 62 -28.04 -15.15 5.30
N TYR A 63 -26.76 -14.76 5.40
CA TYR A 63 -25.91 -14.56 4.23
C TYR A 63 -25.85 -15.81 3.35
N ASP A 64 -25.58 -16.98 3.95
CA ASP A 64 -25.52 -18.23 3.20
C ASP A 64 -26.85 -18.58 2.51
N LEU A 65 -27.98 -18.27 3.15
CA LEU A 65 -29.31 -18.48 2.57
C LEU A 65 -29.62 -17.52 1.43
N LEU A 66 -29.15 -16.26 1.48
CA LEU A 66 -29.42 -15.29 0.42
C LEU A 66 -28.92 -15.77 -0.94
N GLU A 67 -27.75 -16.40 -1.00
CA GLU A 67 -27.25 -16.93 -2.27
C GLU A 67 -28.11 -18.10 -2.78
N GLU A 68 -28.36 -19.09 -1.92
CA GLU A 68 -29.12 -20.29 -2.27
C GLU A 68 -30.54 -19.95 -2.72
N ALA A 69 -31.18 -18.99 -2.03
CA ALA A 69 -32.58 -18.66 -2.20
C ALA A 69 -32.88 -17.51 -3.17
N PHE A 70 -31.92 -16.63 -3.46
CA PHE A 70 -32.14 -15.50 -4.37
C PHE A 70 -31.33 -15.65 -5.67
N GLY A 71 -30.40 -16.61 -5.73
CA GLY A 71 -29.55 -16.85 -6.90
C GLY A 71 -30.31 -17.29 -8.16
N ASP A 72 -31.55 -17.77 -8.03
CA ASP A 72 -32.44 -18.15 -9.14
C ASP A 72 -33.36 -17.01 -9.62
N GLY A 73 -33.30 -15.84 -8.96
CA GLY A 73 -34.11 -14.66 -9.30
C GLY A 73 -35.59 -14.77 -8.93
N THR A 74 -36.02 -15.81 -8.20
CA THR A 74 -37.43 -15.98 -7.79
C THR A 74 -37.84 -15.11 -6.61
N LEU A 75 -36.86 -14.64 -5.83
CA LEU A 75 -37.05 -13.76 -4.67
C LEU A 75 -36.28 -12.46 -4.87
N ARG A 76 -36.76 -11.39 -4.23
CA ARG A 76 -36.10 -10.08 -4.24
C ARG A 76 -36.20 -9.38 -2.89
N LEU A 77 -35.11 -8.74 -2.48
CA LEU A 77 -35.08 -7.83 -1.34
C LEU A 77 -35.90 -6.58 -1.68
N THR A 78 -36.65 -6.09 -0.69
CA THR A 78 -37.56 -4.96 -0.88
C THR A 78 -37.31 -3.80 0.06
N HIS A 79 -36.83 -4.05 1.28
CA HIS A 79 -36.50 -3.00 2.26
C HIS A 79 -35.45 -3.50 3.25
N GLU A 80 -34.79 -2.54 3.89
CA GLU A 80 -34.00 -2.75 5.10
C GLU A 80 -34.66 -2.03 6.27
N ILE A 81 -34.62 -2.66 7.45
CA ILE A 81 -35.17 -2.15 8.69
C ILE A 81 -34.08 -2.22 9.74
N LEU A 82 -33.74 -1.08 10.34
CA LEU A 82 -32.92 -1.07 11.54
C LEU A 82 -33.81 -1.07 12.78
N TYR A 83 -33.56 -2.03 13.69
CA TYR A 83 -34.32 -2.17 14.92
C TYR A 83 -33.37 -2.17 16.14
N PRO A 84 -33.52 -1.23 17.08
CA PRO A 84 -32.85 -1.25 18.38
C PRO A 84 -33.22 -2.49 19.18
N VAL A 85 -32.21 -3.22 19.65
CA VAL A 85 -32.38 -4.45 20.42
C VAL A 85 -32.26 -4.13 21.90
N HIS A 86 -33.39 -3.99 22.57
CA HIS A 86 -33.48 -3.82 24.01
C HIS A 86 -33.93 -5.13 24.65
N HIS A 87 -33.15 -5.61 25.62
CA HIS A 87 -33.41 -6.85 26.33
C HIS A 87 -34.19 -6.56 27.60
N THR A 88 -35.20 -7.38 27.88
CA THR A 88 -36.06 -7.29 29.05
C THR A 88 -35.99 -8.60 29.82
N LEU A 89 -35.72 -8.53 31.12
CA LEU A 89 -35.92 -9.66 32.03
C LEU A 89 -37.41 -9.76 32.36
N MET A 90 -38.03 -10.89 32.07
CA MET A 90 -39.46 -11.11 32.29
C MET A 90 -39.73 -12.45 32.94
N ALA A 91 -40.79 -12.51 33.75
CA ALA A 91 -41.19 -13.71 34.48
C ALA A 91 -42.71 -13.76 34.64
N VAL A 92 -43.23 -14.85 35.20
CA VAL A 92 -44.67 -14.99 35.46
C VAL A 92 -45.16 -13.98 36.51
N PRO A 93 -46.42 -13.52 36.47
CA PRO A 93 -46.97 -12.60 37.46
C PRO A 93 -46.75 -13.11 38.90
N GLY A 94 -46.20 -12.25 39.77
CA GLY A 94 -45.87 -12.58 41.16
C GLY A 94 -44.42 -13.01 41.40
N ALA A 95 -43.60 -13.18 40.35
CA ALA A 95 -42.15 -13.32 40.48
C ALA A 95 -41.49 -11.98 40.90
N SER A 96 -40.35 -12.07 41.58
CA SER A 96 -39.49 -10.94 41.96
C SER A 96 -38.07 -11.20 41.47
N VAL A 97 -37.28 -10.15 41.25
CA VAL A 97 -35.90 -10.27 40.76
C VAL A 97 -35.07 -11.16 41.70
N GLU A 98 -35.17 -10.95 43.01
CA GLU A 98 -34.44 -11.69 44.05
C GLU A 98 -34.84 -13.18 44.12
N GLY A 99 -36.03 -13.51 43.62
CA GLY A 99 -36.56 -14.88 43.59
C GLY A 99 -36.08 -15.72 42.40
N ILE A 100 -35.47 -15.10 41.38
CA ILE A 100 -35.07 -15.79 40.15
C ILE A 100 -33.85 -16.68 40.40
N ARG A 101 -33.93 -17.93 39.93
CA ARG A 101 -32.87 -18.94 40.05
C ARG A 101 -32.32 -19.39 38.71
N ARG A 102 -33.11 -19.32 37.64
CA ARG A 102 -32.70 -19.72 36.30
C ARG A 102 -33.21 -18.70 35.28
N VAL A 103 -32.33 -18.29 34.36
CA VAL A 103 -32.64 -17.32 33.30
C VAL A 103 -32.45 -17.99 31.95
N LEU A 104 -33.51 -18.02 31.14
CA LEU A 104 -33.52 -18.64 29.81
C LEU A 104 -33.41 -17.58 28.72
N SER A 105 -32.49 -17.77 27.76
CA SER A 105 -32.47 -16.99 26.51
C SER A 105 -31.55 -17.62 25.47
N HIS A 106 -31.52 -17.03 24.27
CA HIS A 106 -30.53 -17.38 23.26
C HIS A 106 -29.10 -17.04 23.76
N PRO A 107 -28.06 -17.85 23.48
CA PRO A 107 -26.70 -17.64 23.98
C PRO A 107 -26.14 -16.23 23.70
N VAL A 108 -26.47 -15.68 22.54
CA VAL A 108 -26.11 -14.31 22.15
C VAL A 108 -26.75 -13.27 23.09
N ALA A 109 -28.03 -13.40 23.40
CA ALA A 109 -28.73 -12.46 24.27
C ALA A 109 -28.24 -12.56 25.73
N LEU A 110 -27.97 -13.78 26.22
CA LEU A 110 -27.33 -14.00 27.52
C LEU A 110 -25.94 -13.32 27.59
N GLY A 111 -25.17 -13.44 26.51
CA GLY A 111 -23.87 -12.80 26.39
C GLY A 111 -23.92 -11.27 26.37
N GLN A 112 -25.00 -10.70 25.83
CA GLN A 112 -25.23 -9.26 25.73
C GLN A 112 -25.80 -8.62 27.02
N CYS A 113 -26.14 -9.40 28.04
CA CYS A 113 -26.68 -8.88 29.31
C CYS A 113 -25.80 -9.29 30.50
N ARG A 114 -24.55 -9.66 30.24
CA ARG A 114 -23.71 -10.35 31.22
C ARG A 114 -23.37 -9.44 32.40
N LEU A 115 -23.13 -8.15 32.15
CA LEU A 115 -22.76 -7.20 33.21
C LEU A 115 -23.93 -7.04 34.16
N TRP A 116 -25.12 -6.76 33.62
CA TRP A 116 -26.33 -6.59 34.43
C TRP A 116 -26.65 -7.85 35.24
N LEU A 117 -26.59 -9.03 34.60
CA LEU A 117 -26.82 -10.32 35.26
C LEU A 117 -25.82 -10.58 36.38
N SER A 118 -24.53 -10.27 36.17
CA SER A 118 -23.51 -10.45 37.20
C SER A 118 -23.67 -9.52 38.40
N GLU A 119 -24.22 -8.32 38.19
CA GLU A 119 -24.45 -7.32 39.23
C GLU A 119 -25.71 -7.62 40.05
N HIS A 120 -26.80 -8.03 39.39
CA HIS A 120 -28.12 -8.15 40.02
C HIS A 120 -28.52 -9.60 40.37
N LEU A 121 -27.97 -10.59 39.66
CA LEU A 121 -28.31 -12.01 39.77
C LEU A 121 -27.04 -12.89 39.75
N PRO A 122 -26.08 -12.70 40.66
CA PRO A 122 -24.76 -13.36 40.59
C PRO A 122 -24.81 -14.89 40.68
N ASP A 123 -25.81 -15.45 41.36
CA ASP A 123 -25.96 -16.89 41.60
C ASP A 123 -26.96 -17.58 40.65
N VAL A 124 -27.39 -16.88 39.58
CA VAL A 124 -28.42 -17.38 38.67
C VAL A 124 -27.85 -18.36 37.64
N GLU A 125 -28.57 -19.45 37.38
CA GLU A 125 -28.21 -20.39 36.32
C GLU A 125 -28.64 -19.82 34.95
N LEU A 126 -27.68 -19.62 34.04
CA LEU A 126 -27.97 -19.21 32.67
C LEU A 126 -28.24 -20.44 31.80
N VAL A 127 -29.47 -20.54 31.31
CA VAL A 127 -29.94 -21.68 30.51
C VAL A 127 -30.06 -21.25 29.06
N SER A 128 -29.27 -21.88 28.20
CA SER A 128 -29.32 -21.60 26.77
C SER A 128 -30.56 -22.21 26.12
N ALA A 129 -31.30 -21.38 25.39
CA ALA A 129 -32.43 -21.76 24.56
C ALA A 129 -32.18 -21.38 23.10
N TRP A 130 -33.04 -21.85 22.20
CA TRP A 130 -32.87 -21.68 20.75
C TRP A 130 -33.33 -20.31 20.24
N ASP A 131 -34.19 -19.59 20.98
CA ASP A 131 -34.71 -18.27 20.62
C ASP A 131 -35.07 -17.46 21.87
N THR A 132 -34.98 -16.13 21.76
CA THR A 132 -35.29 -15.23 22.87
C THR A 132 -36.79 -15.23 23.19
N ALA A 133 -37.66 -15.14 22.17
CA ALA A 133 -39.11 -15.15 22.39
C ALA A 133 -39.61 -16.55 22.76
N GLY A 134 -39.01 -17.60 22.21
CA GLY A 134 -39.25 -18.98 22.64
C GLY A 134 -38.89 -19.22 24.12
N SER A 135 -37.93 -18.47 24.68
CA SER A 135 -37.61 -18.54 26.11
C SER A 135 -38.74 -17.96 26.98
N ALA A 136 -39.37 -16.88 26.52
CA ALA A 136 -40.56 -16.32 27.18
C ALA A 136 -41.74 -17.32 27.14
N GLU A 137 -41.96 -17.98 26.02
CA GLU A 137 -42.99 -19.02 25.88
C GLU A 137 -42.76 -20.19 26.85
N ILE A 138 -41.51 -20.66 27.00
CA ILE A 138 -41.14 -21.72 27.95
C ILE A 138 -41.46 -21.28 29.39
N VAL A 139 -41.03 -20.08 29.78
CA VAL A 139 -41.25 -19.55 31.14
C VAL A 139 -42.75 -19.39 31.44
N ALA A 140 -43.54 -18.91 30.47
CA ALA A 140 -44.98 -18.80 30.60
C ALA A 140 -45.66 -20.16 30.77
N GLY A 141 -45.25 -21.16 29.98
CA GLY A 141 -45.79 -22.51 30.03
C GLY A 141 -45.46 -23.27 31.33
N GLU A 142 -44.27 -23.04 31.91
CA GLU A 142 -43.86 -23.67 33.17
C GLU A 142 -44.55 -23.06 34.40
N GLY A 143 -44.96 -21.78 34.36
CA GLY A 143 -45.68 -21.15 35.46
C GLY A 143 -44.85 -20.95 36.75
N ASN A 144 -43.53 -21.12 36.67
CA ASN A 144 -42.64 -21.15 37.84
C ASN A 144 -42.05 -19.76 38.14
N ILE A 145 -42.34 -19.22 39.33
CA ILE A 145 -41.89 -17.90 39.79
C ILE A 145 -40.36 -17.77 39.94
N ALA A 146 -39.62 -18.89 39.97
CA ALA A 146 -38.16 -18.89 40.04
C ALA A 146 -37.48 -18.84 38.66
N LEU A 147 -38.26 -18.83 37.58
CA LEU A 147 -37.75 -18.75 36.21
C LEU A 147 -37.99 -17.36 35.62
N ALA A 148 -37.02 -16.88 34.86
CA ALA A 148 -37.16 -15.71 34.03
C ALA A 148 -36.63 -15.96 32.62
N ALA A 149 -37.11 -15.17 31.67
CA ALA A 149 -36.61 -15.14 30.31
C ALA A 149 -35.98 -13.78 30.02
N ILE A 150 -34.96 -13.75 29.16
CA ILE A 150 -34.50 -12.51 28.52
C ILE A 150 -35.02 -12.51 27.08
N ALA A 151 -35.85 -11.52 26.76
CA ALA A 151 -36.43 -11.38 25.42
C ALA A 151 -36.76 -9.92 25.10
N ALA A 152 -37.25 -9.68 23.88
CA ALA A 152 -37.81 -8.40 23.51
C ALA A 152 -39.09 -8.12 24.32
N ARG A 153 -39.31 -6.88 24.74
CA ARG A 153 -40.49 -6.49 25.54
C ARG A 153 -41.83 -7.01 25.00
N PRO A 154 -42.12 -7.01 23.68
CA PRO A 154 -43.38 -7.54 23.14
C PRO A 154 -43.65 -9.02 23.46
N ALA A 155 -42.62 -9.82 23.78
CA ALA A 155 -42.79 -11.21 24.20
C ALA A 155 -43.51 -11.33 25.55
N ALA A 156 -43.38 -10.33 26.42
CA ALA A 156 -44.09 -10.33 27.70
C ALA A 156 -45.61 -10.26 27.47
N ASP A 157 -46.06 -9.35 26.61
CA ASP A 157 -47.47 -9.17 26.28
C ASP A 157 -48.04 -10.39 25.53
N ALA A 158 -47.24 -10.97 24.62
CA ALA A 158 -47.64 -12.13 23.83
C ALA A 158 -47.90 -13.39 24.68
N HIS A 159 -47.17 -13.55 25.79
CA HIS A 159 -47.19 -14.75 26.64
C HIS A 159 -47.73 -14.51 28.05
N GLY A 160 -48.25 -13.31 28.34
CA GLY A 160 -48.83 -12.96 29.65
C GLY A 160 -47.82 -12.88 30.80
N LEU A 161 -46.57 -12.52 30.50
CA LEU A 161 -45.51 -12.32 31.48
C LEU A 161 -45.44 -10.86 31.96
N VAL A 162 -44.76 -10.63 33.09
CA VAL A 162 -44.44 -9.30 33.60
C VAL A 162 -42.96 -9.00 33.44
N ALA A 163 -42.62 -7.78 33.05
CA ALA A 163 -41.24 -7.32 33.01
C ALA A 163 -40.75 -7.02 34.43
N LEU A 164 -39.64 -7.63 34.80
CA LEU A 164 -38.95 -7.40 36.08
C LEU A 164 -37.88 -6.30 35.95
N ALA A 165 -37.21 -6.23 34.80
CA ALA A 165 -36.25 -5.19 34.47
C ALA A 165 -36.20 -4.96 32.95
N ASP A 166 -36.17 -3.69 32.53
CA ASP A 166 -36.06 -3.28 31.14
C ASP A 166 -34.65 -2.77 30.82
N ARG A 167 -34.25 -2.93 29.55
CA ARG A 167 -32.99 -2.42 29.00
C ARG A 167 -31.76 -2.92 29.73
N ILE A 168 -31.70 -4.24 29.93
CA ILE A 168 -30.62 -4.91 30.67
C ILE A 168 -29.39 -5.26 29.80
N GLU A 169 -29.40 -4.86 28.52
CA GLU A 169 -28.25 -5.03 27.63
C GLU A 169 -27.02 -4.23 28.07
N ASP A 170 -25.84 -4.78 27.85
CA ASP A 170 -24.54 -4.20 28.23
C ASP A 170 -24.21 -2.92 27.44
N ASP A 171 -24.74 -2.79 26.20
CA ASP A 171 -24.57 -1.60 25.36
C ASP A 171 -25.92 -1.12 24.80
N PRO A 172 -26.38 0.09 25.14
CA PRO A 172 -27.68 0.62 24.73
C PRO A 172 -27.76 1.01 23.24
N THR A 173 -26.62 0.98 22.52
CA THR A 173 -26.54 1.25 21.07
C THR A 173 -26.75 -0.01 20.22
N ASN A 174 -27.04 -1.16 20.85
CA ASN A 174 -27.30 -2.43 20.16
C ASN A 174 -28.46 -2.31 19.16
N GLN A 175 -28.17 -2.59 17.90
CA GLN A 175 -29.12 -2.52 16.79
C GLN A 175 -28.92 -3.70 15.86
N THR A 176 -30.01 -4.18 15.28
CA THR A 176 -29.99 -5.24 14.26
C THR A 176 -30.62 -4.73 12.97
N ARG A 177 -29.91 -4.94 11.87
CA ARG A 177 -30.39 -4.75 10.50
C ARG A 177 -31.19 -5.99 10.10
N PHE A 178 -32.39 -5.76 9.62
CA PHE A 178 -33.29 -6.77 9.07
C PHE A 178 -33.54 -6.47 7.59
N LEU A 179 -33.62 -7.51 6.79
CA LEU A 179 -33.98 -7.45 5.39
C LEU A 179 -35.39 -8.01 5.20
N THR A 180 -36.21 -7.31 4.43
CA THR A 180 -37.49 -7.84 3.98
C THR A 180 -37.45 -8.20 2.50
N PHE A 181 -38.18 -9.24 2.13
CA PHE A 181 -38.19 -9.76 0.76
C PHE A 181 -39.55 -10.30 0.35
N THR A 182 -39.79 -10.35 -0.95
CA THR A 182 -40.99 -10.92 -1.56
C THR A 182 -40.58 -11.85 -2.69
N ARG A 183 -41.55 -12.56 -3.27
CA ARG A 183 -41.38 -13.13 -4.61
C ARG A 183 -41.12 -12.00 -5.62
N ALA A 184 -40.32 -12.31 -6.64
CA ALA A 184 -39.96 -11.35 -7.68
C ALA A 184 -41.17 -10.92 -8.54
N ASP A 185 -42.16 -11.80 -8.70
CA ASP A 185 -43.40 -11.57 -9.44
C ASP A 185 -44.50 -10.87 -8.63
N ALA A 186 -44.30 -10.70 -7.32
CA ALA A 186 -45.25 -9.96 -6.48
C ALA A 186 -45.26 -8.47 -6.88
N PRO A 187 -46.41 -7.78 -6.78
CA PRO A 187 -46.50 -6.34 -7.02
C PRO A 187 -45.45 -5.57 -6.19
N ALA A 188 -44.83 -4.54 -6.76
CA ALA A 188 -43.97 -3.67 -5.98
C ALA A 188 -44.79 -3.05 -4.85
N LEU A 189 -44.35 -3.25 -3.60
CA LEU A 189 -44.96 -2.60 -2.44
C LEU A 189 -44.79 -1.08 -2.58
N PRO A 190 -45.77 -0.26 -2.14
CA PRO A 190 -45.64 1.19 -2.18
C PRO A 190 -44.37 1.62 -1.41
N GLN A 191 -43.50 2.33 -2.12
CA GLN A 191 -42.29 2.96 -1.57
C GLN A 191 -42.70 4.12 -0.64
N GLY A 192 -41.97 4.31 0.45
CA GLY A 192 -42.26 5.34 1.45
C GLY A 192 -42.33 6.75 0.86
N THR A 193 -43.16 7.60 1.46
CA THR A 193 -43.37 9.00 1.04
C THR A 193 -42.20 9.91 1.46
N GLU A 194 -41.72 10.68 0.48
CA GLU A 194 -40.95 11.93 0.54
C GLU A 194 -40.15 12.28 1.82
N GLY A 195 -38.83 12.14 1.71
CA GLY A 195 -37.85 12.73 2.64
C GLY A 195 -36.48 12.09 2.56
N ALA A 196 -35.55 12.67 1.77
CA ALA A 196 -34.11 12.36 1.73
C ALA A 196 -33.69 10.89 1.57
N SER A 197 -34.52 10.07 0.92
CA SER A 197 -34.23 8.64 0.80
C SER A 197 -33.18 8.35 -0.27
N ARG A 198 -32.04 7.76 0.13
CA ARG A 198 -31.08 7.16 -0.81
C ARG A 198 -31.44 5.70 -0.99
N TYR A 199 -31.55 5.26 -2.24
CA TYR A 199 -31.67 3.85 -2.57
C TYR A 199 -30.31 3.16 -2.43
N LYS A 200 -30.34 1.86 -2.16
CA LYS A 200 -29.19 0.97 -2.33
C LYS A 200 -29.57 -0.27 -3.10
N THR A 201 -28.57 -0.92 -3.67
CA THR A 201 -28.69 -2.20 -4.36
C THR A 201 -27.76 -3.20 -3.70
N SER A 202 -28.31 -4.36 -3.30
CA SER A 202 -27.52 -5.46 -2.74
C SER A 202 -27.18 -6.47 -3.83
N LEU A 203 -25.93 -6.90 -3.85
CA LEU A 203 -25.36 -7.78 -4.87
C LEU A 203 -24.62 -8.94 -4.20
N ILE A 204 -24.59 -10.08 -4.87
CA ILE A 204 -23.61 -11.14 -4.62
C ILE A 204 -22.69 -11.20 -5.83
N VAL A 205 -21.39 -11.09 -5.61
CA VAL A 205 -20.37 -11.15 -6.66
C VAL A 205 -19.42 -12.30 -6.36
N LEU A 206 -19.38 -13.28 -7.26
CA LEU A 206 -18.38 -14.36 -7.24
C LEU A 206 -17.23 -13.96 -8.16
N ILE A 207 -16.03 -13.87 -7.61
CA ILE A 207 -14.83 -13.51 -8.38
C ILE A 207 -13.83 -14.68 -8.41
N ASP A 208 -13.08 -14.75 -9.50
CA ASP A 208 -11.93 -15.65 -9.59
C ASP A 208 -10.85 -15.26 -8.57
N HIS A 209 -10.21 -16.26 -7.96
CA HIS A 209 -9.08 -16.04 -7.08
C HIS A 209 -7.79 -15.72 -7.88
N LYS A 210 -7.70 -14.51 -8.42
CA LYS A 210 -6.53 -13.99 -9.16
C LYS A 210 -6.06 -12.66 -8.55
N PRO A 211 -4.75 -12.34 -8.63
CA PRO A 211 -4.23 -11.08 -8.11
C PRO A 211 -4.99 -9.85 -8.63
N GLY A 212 -5.47 -9.00 -7.72
CA GLY A 212 -6.12 -7.73 -8.06
C GLY A 212 -7.60 -7.79 -8.46
N MET A 213 -8.21 -8.99 -8.60
CA MET A 213 -9.59 -9.10 -9.09
C MET A 213 -10.61 -8.34 -8.23
N LEU A 214 -10.53 -8.49 -6.90
CA LEU A 214 -11.42 -7.74 -6.01
C LEU A 214 -11.25 -6.23 -6.18
N ALA A 215 -10.01 -5.75 -6.33
CA ALA A 215 -9.75 -4.33 -6.52
C ALA A 215 -10.35 -3.81 -7.84
N LEU A 216 -10.20 -4.56 -8.93
CA LEU A 216 -10.80 -4.21 -10.24
C LEU A 216 -12.33 -4.19 -10.17
N THR A 217 -12.94 -5.21 -9.56
CA THR A 217 -14.39 -5.29 -9.35
C THR A 217 -14.90 -4.10 -8.55
N LEU A 218 -14.23 -3.74 -7.45
CA LEU A 218 -14.63 -2.59 -6.63
C LEU A 218 -14.39 -1.25 -7.33
N GLN A 219 -13.37 -1.18 -8.20
CA GLN A 219 -13.05 0.02 -8.97
C GLN A 219 -14.16 0.38 -9.97
N ALA A 220 -14.86 -0.60 -10.53
CA ALA A 220 -16.00 -0.39 -11.42
C ALA A 220 -17.07 0.53 -10.81
N PHE A 221 -17.30 0.43 -9.50
CA PHE A 221 -18.19 1.33 -8.75
C PHE A 221 -17.51 2.69 -8.49
N GLY A 222 -16.28 2.68 -7.99
CA GLY A 222 -15.57 3.88 -7.54
C GLY A 222 -15.35 4.92 -8.64
N VAL A 223 -14.99 4.50 -9.86
CA VAL A 223 -14.75 5.41 -10.99
C VAL A 223 -16.02 6.12 -11.48
N ARG A 224 -17.20 5.57 -11.16
CA ARG A 224 -18.52 6.14 -11.50
C ARG A 224 -19.16 6.88 -10.32
N GLY A 225 -18.43 7.04 -9.21
CA GLY A 225 -18.92 7.69 -8.00
C GLY A 225 -20.06 6.92 -7.32
N VAL A 226 -20.14 5.61 -7.53
CA VAL A 226 -21.04 4.71 -6.80
C VAL A 226 -20.35 4.33 -5.50
N ASN A 227 -20.93 4.74 -4.38
CA ASN A 227 -20.40 4.49 -3.04
C ASN A 227 -20.70 3.06 -2.61
N LEU A 228 -19.68 2.37 -2.12
CA LEU A 228 -19.82 1.07 -1.47
C LEU A 228 -20.24 1.28 -0.01
N MET A 229 -21.39 0.71 0.36
CA MET A 229 -22.00 0.83 1.69
C MET A 229 -21.67 -0.35 2.61
N ALA A 230 -21.50 -1.55 2.04
CA ALA A 230 -21.09 -2.74 2.79
C ALA A 230 -20.32 -3.71 1.89
N LEU A 231 -19.37 -4.44 2.47
CA LEU A 231 -18.63 -5.52 1.81
C LEU A 231 -18.42 -6.67 2.79
N GLN A 232 -19.03 -7.82 2.52
CA GLN A 232 -18.89 -9.03 3.35
C GLN A 232 -18.44 -10.20 2.49
N SER A 233 -17.36 -10.89 2.90
CA SER A 233 -16.89 -12.11 2.23
C SER A 233 -17.46 -13.38 2.85
N ARG A 234 -17.78 -14.38 2.02
CA ARG A 234 -18.10 -15.75 2.45
C ARG A 234 -17.35 -16.77 1.58
N PRO A 235 -16.87 -17.89 2.14
CA PRO A 235 -16.32 -18.99 1.34
C PRO A 235 -17.37 -19.55 0.39
N GLU A 236 -16.97 -19.85 -0.84
CA GLU A 236 -17.82 -20.51 -1.83
C GLU A 236 -17.92 -22.02 -1.53
N ARG A 237 -19.14 -22.56 -1.50
CA ARG A 237 -19.36 -23.98 -1.14
C ARG A 237 -18.96 -24.92 -2.27
N SER A 238 -19.15 -24.49 -3.51
CA SER A 238 -18.86 -25.30 -4.71
C SER A 238 -17.37 -25.35 -5.06
N ALA A 239 -16.56 -24.42 -4.54
CA ALA A 239 -15.13 -24.31 -4.85
C ALA A 239 -14.33 -23.88 -3.60
N PRO A 240 -13.53 -24.78 -3.00
CA PRO A 240 -12.70 -24.45 -1.85
C PRO A 240 -11.74 -23.29 -2.14
N TRP A 241 -11.60 -22.37 -1.17
CA TRP A 241 -10.70 -21.20 -1.22
C TRP A 241 -11.04 -20.12 -2.25
N THR A 242 -12.19 -20.23 -2.90
CA THR A 242 -12.80 -19.07 -3.57
C THR A 242 -13.83 -18.42 -2.65
N TYR A 243 -14.17 -17.17 -2.96
CA TYR A 243 -14.99 -16.33 -2.11
C TYR A 243 -16.06 -15.65 -2.93
N ARG A 244 -17.25 -15.55 -2.34
CA ARG A 244 -18.31 -14.65 -2.78
C ARG A 244 -18.33 -13.42 -1.90
N PHE A 245 -18.67 -12.30 -2.51
CA PHE A 245 -18.73 -10.99 -1.86
C PHE A 245 -20.16 -10.48 -1.91
N TYR A 246 -20.71 -10.19 -0.74
CA TYR A 246 -21.97 -9.46 -0.62
C TYR A 246 -21.63 -7.99 -0.58
N VAL A 247 -22.22 -7.24 -1.51
CA VAL A 247 -21.90 -5.84 -1.73
C VAL A 247 -23.20 -5.04 -1.68
N ASP A 248 -23.26 -4.06 -0.78
CA ASP A 248 -24.29 -3.02 -0.83
C ASP A 248 -23.67 -1.78 -1.50
N VAL A 249 -24.31 -1.26 -2.53
CA VAL A 249 -23.92 -0.02 -3.24
C VAL A 249 -25.06 0.98 -3.25
N ASP A 250 -24.74 2.27 -3.27
CA ASP A 250 -25.76 3.30 -3.42
C ASP A 250 -26.35 3.34 -4.85
N GLY A 251 -27.63 3.70 -4.94
CA GLY A 251 -28.38 3.74 -6.20
C GLY A 251 -29.24 2.51 -6.49
N THR A 252 -30.02 2.61 -7.56
CA THR A 252 -30.89 1.54 -8.09
C THR A 252 -30.32 0.96 -9.37
N THR A 253 -30.73 -0.24 -9.78
CA THR A 253 -30.32 -0.81 -11.09
C THR A 253 -30.73 0.03 -12.30
N THR A 254 -31.63 1.00 -12.12
CA THR A 254 -32.03 1.98 -13.13
C THR A 254 -31.20 3.27 -13.13
N ASP A 255 -30.33 3.49 -12.13
CA ASP A 255 -29.34 4.57 -12.15
C ASP A 255 -28.28 4.26 -13.22
N PRO A 256 -28.07 5.13 -14.23
CA PRO A 256 -27.08 4.90 -15.27
C PRO A 256 -25.67 4.58 -14.75
N ARG A 257 -25.26 5.22 -13.65
CA ARG A 257 -23.92 5.01 -13.06
C ARG A 257 -23.77 3.58 -12.52
N LEU A 258 -24.82 3.08 -11.88
CA LEU A 258 -24.83 1.73 -11.33
C LEU A 258 -25.06 0.69 -12.43
N ALA A 259 -25.92 0.96 -13.41
CA ALA A 259 -26.12 0.08 -14.56
C ALA A 259 -24.81 -0.18 -15.32
N GLU A 260 -24.06 0.87 -15.66
CA GLU A 260 -22.75 0.74 -16.31
C GLU A 260 -21.71 0.05 -15.41
N ALA A 261 -21.75 0.28 -14.08
CA ALA A 261 -20.88 -0.42 -13.15
C ALA A 261 -21.21 -1.92 -13.09
N LEU A 262 -22.48 -2.29 -13.13
CA LEU A 262 -22.94 -3.68 -13.14
C LEU A 262 -22.49 -4.40 -14.42
N GLU A 263 -22.60 -3.76 -15.60
CA GLU A 263 -22.10 -4.33 -16.85
C GLU A 263 -20.60 -4.66 -16.77
N GLU A 264 -19.79 -3.75 -16.19
CA GLU A 264 -18.36 -3.99 -16.01
C GLU A 264 -18.09 -5.09 -14.97
N VAL A 265 -18.83 -5.12 -13.87
CA VAL A 265 -18.70 -6.16 -12.84
C VAL A 265 -19.11 -7.53 -13.38
N GLU A 266 -20.16 -7.62 -14.20
CA GLU A 266 -20.59 -8.85 -14.88
C GLU A 266 -19.53 -9.37 -15.85
N ALA A 267 -18.76 -8.48 -16.49
CA ALA A 267 -17.65 -8.87 -17.36
C ALA A 267 -16.41 -9.37 -16.58
N LEU A 268 -16.22 -8.90 -15.34
CA LEU A 268 -15.06 -9.24 -14.50
C LEU A 268 -15.31 -10.43 -13.57
N ALA A 269 -16.56 -10.61 -13.12
CA ALA A 269 -16.95 -11.62 -12.15
C ALA A 269 -17.35 -12.93 -12.82
N ALA A 270 -17.16 -14.04 -12.11
CA ALA A 270 -17.66 -15.34 -12.56
C ALA A 270 -19.20 -15.40 -12.51
N ARG A 271 -19.80 -14.70 -11.55
CA ARG A 271 -21.25 -14.57 -11.41
C ARG A 271 -21.62 -13.32 -10.62
N VAL A 272 -22.69 -12.65 -11.03
CA VAL A 272 -23.31 -11.54 -10.30
C VAL A 272 -24.78 -11.89 -10.06
N VAL A 273 -25.25 -11.68 -8.84
CA VAL A 273 -26.67 -11.82 -8.48
C VAL A 273 -27.13 -10.51 -7.88
N VAL A 274 -28.10 -9.86 -8.52
CA VAL A 274 -28.78 -8.69 -7.95
C VAL A 274 -29.86 -9.17 -7.00
N LEU A 275 -29.70 -8.92 -5.71
CA LEU A 275 -30.67 -9.32 -4.68
C LEU A 275 -31.88 -8.37 -4.62
N GLY A 276 -31.69 -7.10 -4.98
CA GLY A 276 -32.76 -6.11 -5.09
C GLY A 276 -32.25 -4.68 -4.90
N SER A 277 -33.02 -3.72 -5.42
CA SER A 277 -32.83 -2.28 -5.16
C SER A 277 -33.94 -1.77 -4.26
N TYR A 278 -33.59 -1.15 -3.15
CA TYR A 278 -34.53 -0.77 -2.11
C TYR A 278 -34.07 0.44 -1.30
N GLU A 279 -34.98 0.96 -0.50
CA GLU A 279 -34.73 2.10 0.36
C GLU A 279 -33.60 1.80 1.37
N ALA A 280 -32.54 2.60 1.37
CA ALA A 280 -31.44 2.43 2.31
C ALA A 280 -31.76 3.15 3.62
N TRP A 281 -31.41 2.51 4.75
CA TRP A 281 -31.37 3.21 6.02
C TRP A 281 -30.09 4.06 6.10
N ILE A 282 -30.20 5.34 6.51
CA ILE A 282 -29.06 6.27 6.58
C ILE A 282 -28.63 6.46 8.04
N GLU A 283 -27.39 6.08 8.36
CA GLU A 283 -26.66 6.64 9.51
C GLU A 283 -25.70 7.73 9.05
N GLY A 284 -25.76 8.88 9.72
CA GLY A 284 -24.78 9.95 9.56
C GLY A 284 -23.52 9.68 10.36
N SER A 285 -22.75 8.64 10.06
CA SER A 285 -21.44 8.41 10.68
C SER A 285 -20.31 8.82 9.73
N ARG A 286 -19.92 10.10 9.79
CA ARG A 286 -18.57 10.47 9.38
C ARG A 286 -17.63 10.08 10.52
N LEU A 287 -16.72 9.14 10.27
CA LEU A 287 -15.52 9.00 11.11
C LEU A 287 -14.76 10.34 11.04
N SER A 288 -14.91 11.18 12.07
CA SER A 288 -14.26 12.49 12.13
C SER A 288 -12.84 12.40 12.70
N THR A 289 -12.31 11.19 12.87
CA THR A 289 -10.94 10.99 13.33
C THR A 289 -10.00 11.25 12.16
N PRO A 290 -9.17 12.31 12.21
CA PRO A 290 -8.12 12.46 11.21
C PRO A 290 -7.23 11.20 11.25
N PRO A 291 -6.79 10.70 10.08
CA PRO A 291 -5.93 9.52 10.04
C PRO A 291 -4.69 9.80 10.91
N PRO A 292 -4.27 8.85 11.76
CA PRO A 292 -3.04 9.02 12.51
C PRO A 292 -1.90 9.29 11.53
N ILE A 293 -1.03 10.25 11.85
CA ILE A 293 0.20 10.46 11.10
C ILE A 293 0.91 9.10 11.09
N PRO A 294 1.19 8.50 9.92
CA PRO A 294 1.73 7.16 9.88
C PRO A 294 3.03 7.09 10.67
N ALA A 295 3.25 6.00 11.42
CA ALA A 295 4.45 5.83 12.24
C ALA A 295 5.77 5.94 11.44
N HIS A 296 5.71 5.77 10.12
CA HIS A 296 6.83 5.91 9.18
C HIS A 296 7.07 7.35 8.68
N HIS A 297 6.28 8.34 9.13
CA HIS A 297 6.47 9.72 8.72
C HIS A 297 7.66 10.34 9.49
N THR A 298 8.86 10.19 8.92
CA THR A 298 10.08 10.79 9.45
C THR A 298 9.96 12.30 9.44
N ARG A 299 10.07 12.95 10.62
CA ARG A 299 10.12 14.41 10.70
C ARG A 299 11.40 14.91 10.03
N LYS A 300 11.27 15.96 9.20
CA LYS A 300 12.42 16.68 8.67
C LYS A 300 13.33 17.11 9.83
N PRO A 301 14.62 16.78 9.81
CA PRO A 301 15.52 17.22 10.88
C PRO A 301 15.66 18.75 10.86
N GLU A 302 15.88 19.36 12.04
CA GLU A 302 16.09 20.82 12.14
C GLU A 302 17.28 21.30 11.32
N VAL A 303 18.34 20.50 11.26
CA VAL A 303 19.51 20.68 10.40
C VAL A 303 19.56 19.54 9.39
N PRO A 304 19.60 19.81 8.06
CA PRO A 304 19.72 18.78 7.04
C PRO A 304 20.89 17.83 7.31
N LEU A 305 20.74 16.54 6.99
CA LEU A 305 21.76 15.51 7.18
C LEU A 305 23.03 15.83 6.43
N VAL A 306 22.93 16.40 5.22
CA VAL A 306 24.10 16.82 4.42
C VAL A 306 24.88 18.01 5.00
N ASP A 307 24.31 18.80 5.92
CA ASP A 307 24.85 20.09 6.33
C ASP A 307 26.21 19.98 7.05
N ARG A 308 27.19 20.82 6.65
CA ARG A 308 28.55 20.84 7.21
C ARG A 308 28.56 20.95 8.74
N ARG A 309 27.58 21.60 9.36
CA ARG A 309 27.47 21.74 10.82
C ARG A 309 27.32 20.39 11.55
N ARG A 310 26.80 19.35 10.88
CA ARG A 310 26.70 18.02 11.48
C ARG A 310 28.02 17.28 11.57
N ASN A 311 28.95 17.59 10.66
CA ASN A 311 30.30 17.03 10.66
C ASN A 311 31.30 18.07 10.10
N PRO A 312 31.81 18.96 10.96
CA PRO A 312 32.72 20.04 10.54
C PRO A 312 33.97 19.55 9.80
N GLU A 313 34.52 18.41 10.23
CA GLU A 313 35.74 17.81 9.65
C GLU A 313 35.53 17.23 8.25
N GLY A 314 34.29 17.00 7.84
CA GLY A 314 33.96 16.34 6.58
C GLY A 314 33.86 14.81 6.70
N SER A 315 33.05 14.22 5.83
CA SER A 315 32.91 12.77 5.72
C SER A 315 34.09 12.17 4.97
N ARG A 316 34.54 11.01 5.47
CA ARG A 316 35.49 10.15 4.77
C ARG A 316 34.73 8.93 4.24
N VAL A 317 34.68 8.78 2.92
CA VAL A 317 33.95 7.68 2.28
C VAL A 317 34.94 6.64 1.79
N SER A 318 34.88 5.44 2.36
CA SER A 318 35.80 4.36 2.02
C SER A 318 35.24 3.49 0.90
N VAL A 319 36.07 3.20 -0.11
CA VAL A 319 35.79 2.26 -1.19
C VAL A 319 36.95 1.26 -1.25
N ARG A 320 36.76 0.08 -0.67
CA ARG A 320 37.86 -0.86 -0.36
C ARG A 320 38.97 -0.17 0.44
N HIS A 321 40.15 0.00 -0.15
CA HIS A 321 41.32 0.64 0.47
C HIS A 321 41.42 2.15 0.16
N LEU A 322 40.57 2.67 -0.72
CA LEU A 322 40.54 4.09 -1.08
C LEU A 322 39.66 4.89 -0.13
N VAL A 323 40.02 6.16 0.11
CA VAL A 323 39.26 7.06 0.96
C VAL A 323 39.03 8.39 0.24
N PHE A 324 37.78 8.71 -0.09
CA PHE A 324 37.38 10.04 -0.54
C PHE A 324 37.28 11.00 0.65
N GLY A 325 37.68 12.26 0.45
CA GLY A 325 37.80 13.24 1.54
C GLY A 325 39.08 13.07 2.38
N GLY A 326 40.06 12.31 1.88
CA GLY A 326 41.42 12.23 2.43
C GLY A 326 42.31 13.40 2.00
N GLU A 327 43.61 13.30 2.34
CA GLU A 327 44.63 14.30 1.96
C GLU A 327 44.98 14.22 0.47
N GLU A 328 45.05 13.01 -0.08
CA GLU A 328 45.35 12.78 -1.49
C GLU A 328 44.07 12.70 -2.33
N PRO A 329 44.05 13.31 -3.53
CA PRO A 329 42.90 13.25 -4.43
C PRO A 329 42.79 11.86 -5.08
N VAL A 330 41.58 11.31 -5.14
CA VAL A 330 41.32 10.03 -5.82
C VAL A 330 41.16 10.24 -7.32
N LEU A 331 41.90 9.49 -8.14
CA LEU A 331 41.83 9.53 -9.61
C LEU A 331 41.09 8.31 -10.16
N ILE A 332 39.82 8.51 -10.54
CA ILE A 332 38.99 7.51 -11.21
C ILE A 332 39.17 7.63 -12.72
N ALA A 333 39.44 6.52 -13.40
CA ALA A 333 39.64 6.51 -14.85
C ALA A 333 39.11 5.22 -15.50
N GLY A 334 38.79 5.29 -16.78
CA GLY A 334 38.33 4.16 -17.58
C GLY A 334 37.35 4.58 -18.67
N PRO A 335 36.88 3.64 -19.50
CA PRO A 335 36.15 3.98 -20.70
C PRO A 335 34.74 4.47 -20.41
N CYS A 336 34.16 5.20 -21.38
CA CYS A 336 32.78 5.64 -21.28
C CYS A 336 31.79 4.47 -21.18
N SER A 337 32.03 3.42 -21.98
CA SER A 337 31.25 2.19 -22.02
C SER A 337 32.18 0.99 -21.97
N VAL A 338 31.71 -0.13 -21.41
CA VAL A 338 32.40 -1.41 -21.54
C VAL A 338 31.99 -2.01 -22.89
N GLU A 339 32.95 -2.13 -23.82
CA GLU A 339 32.68 -2.54 -25.21
C GLU A 339 33.04 -4.00 -25.46
N SER A 340 34.11 -4.49 -24.82
CA SER A 340 34.55 -5.88 -24.88
C SER A 340 35.46 -6.20 -23.69
N GLU A 341 35.66 -7.49 -23.42
CA GLU A 341 36.57 -7.97 -22.38
C GLU A 341 38.02 -7.58 -22.62
N PRO A 342 38.61 -7.75 -23.83
CA PRO A 342 40.00 -7.34 -24.04
C PRO A 342 40.21 -5.84 -23.84
N MET A 343 39.28 -5.01 -24.33
CA MET A 343 39.39 -3.55 -24.21
C MET A 343 39.37 -3.09 -22.75
N ILE A 344 38.46 -3.59 -21.92
CA ILE A 344 38.38 -3.14 -20.53
C ILE A 344 39.57 -3.65 -19.70
N LEU A 345 40.07 -4.86 -19.98
CA LEU A 345 41.26 -5.39 -19.32
C LEU A 345 42.51 -4.60 -19.70
N GLU A 346 42.70 -4.29 -20.99
CA GLU A 346 43.80 -3.43 -21.47
C GLU A 346 43.73 -2.04 -20.83
N THR A 347 42.54 -1.44 -20.78
CA THR A 347 42.33 -0.13 -20.16
C THR A 347 42.64 -0.16 -18.68
N ALA A 348 42.20 -1.20 -17.96
CA ALA A 348 42.46 -1.34 -16.53
C ALA A 348 43.95 -1.49 -16.23
N ASP A 349 44.67 -2.33 -16.98
CA ASP A 349 46.12 -2.48 -16.85
C ASP A 349 46.83 -1.14 -17.08
N ALA A 350 46.44 -0.41 -18.12
CA ALA A 350 47.03 0.89 -18.46
C ALA A 350 46.72 1.97 -17.40
N VAL A 351 45.49 1.98 -16.86
CA VAL A 351 45.10 2.90 -15.78
C VAL A 351 45.88 2.60 -14.52
N ALA A 352 46.01 1.32 -14.12
CA ALA A 352 46.77 0.91 -12.95
C ALA A 352 48.26 1.28 -13.10
N ALA A 353 48.86 0.97 -14.25
CA ALA A 353 50.27 1.27 -14.53
C ALA A 353 50.57 2.77 -14.55
N ALA A 354 49.62 3.60 -14.98
CA ALA A 354 49.74 5.04 -14.99
C ALA A 354 49.54 5.69 -13.60
N GLY A 355 49.05 4.94 -12.60
CA GLY A 355 48.79 5.44 -11.26
C GLY A 355 47.36 5.95 -11.03
N GLY A 356 46.38 5.46 -11.80
CA GLY A 356 44.98 5.63 -11.47
C GLY A 356 44.60 4.81 -10.23
N ASP A 357 43.66 5.31 -9.44
CA ASP A 357 43.27 4.70 -8.16
C ASP A 357 42.08 3.76 -8.31
N MET A 358 41.19 4.04 -9.26
CA MET A 358 39.91 3.38 -9.38
C MET A 358 39.48 3.25 -10.85
N LEU A 359 38.88 2.11 -11.21
CA LEU A 359 38.37 1.86 -12.55
C LEU A 359 36.90 2.27 -12.66
N ARG A 360 36.56 2.98 -13.74
CA ARG A 360 35.17 3.21 -14.14
C ARG A 360 34.84 2.57 -15.48
N GLY A 361 33.56 2.23 -15.69
CA GLY A 361 33.08 1.79 -17.01
C GLY A 361 31.56 1.65 -17.04
N GLY A 362 30.91 2.14 -18.09
CA GLY A 362 29.46 2.02 -18.23
C GLY A 362 29.06 0.64 -18.75
N ALA A 363 28.53 -0.23 -17.88
CA ALA A 363 27.93 -1.50 -18.29
C ALA A 363 26.52 -1.31 -18.89
N TYR A 364 25.80 -0.30 -18.40
CA TYR A 364 24.50 0.17 -18.90
C TYR A 364 24.67 1.63 -19.35
N LYS A 365 24.01 2.03 -20.45
CA LYS A 365 24.14 3.38 -21.03
C LYS A 365 22.79 4.08 -21.18
N PRO A 366 22.57 5.23 -20.53
CA PRO A 366 21.39 6.05 -20.77
C PRO A 366 21.60 6.86 -22.04
N ARG A 367 21.06 6.37 -23.16
CA ARG A 367 21.19 6.99 -24.48
C ARG A 367 20.00 7.89 -24.80
N THR A 368 20.25 8.96 -25.55
CA THR A 368 19.17 9.81 -26.07
C THR A 368 18.41 9.11 -27.20
N SER A 369 19.11 8.31 -28.00
CA SER A 369 18.54 7.47 -29.06
C SER A 369 18.43 6.01 -28.59
N PRO A 370 17.30 5.32 -28.81
CA PRO A 370 17.15 3.90 -28.47
C PRO A 370 17.96 2.97 -29.39
N TYR A 371 18.43 3.46 -30.55
CA TYR A 371 19.21 2.67 -31.52
C TYR A 371 20.72 2.67 -31.24
N ASP A 372 21.14 3.51 -30.31
CA ASP A 372 22.53 3.60 -29.89
C ASP A 372 22.93 2.36 -29.07
N PHE A 373 24.24 2.10 -28.94
CA PHE A 373 24.76 1.08 -28.04
C PHE A 373 24.30 1.33 -26.58
N GLN A 374 23.53 0.37 -26.05
CA GLN A 374 22.90 0.42 -24.72
C GLN A 374 23.80 -0.11 -23.59
N GLY A 375 24.98 -0.66 -23.93
CA GLY A 375 25.87 -1.35 -22.99
C GLY A 375 25.73 -2.87 -23.04
N LEU A 376 26.67 -3.58 -22.42
CA LEU A 376 26.67 -5.05 -22.34
C LEU A 376 25.87 -5.60 -21.15
N GLY A 377 25.28 -4.74 -20.33
CA GLY A 377 24.56 -5.11 -19.10
C GLY A 377 25.41 -5.96 -18.16
N VAL A 378 24.85 -7.06 -17.66
CA VAL A 378 25.52 -7.97 -16.71
C VAL A 378 26.86 -8.52 -17.23
N LYS A 379 26.98 -8.74 -18.55
CA LYS A 379 28.25 -9.19 -19.15
C LYS A 379 29.34 -8.12 -19.00
N GLY A 380 28.99 -6.85 -19.16
CA GLY A 380 29.89 -5.72 -18.91
C GLY A 380 30.27 -5.59 -17.43
N LEU A 381 29.33 -5.84 -16.51
CA LEU A 381 29.61 -5.87 -15.07
C LEU A 381 30.62 -6.98 -14.71
N ARG A 382 30.46 -8.17 -15.27
CA ARG A 382 31.42 -9.27 -15.09
C ARG A 382 32.82 -8.86 -15.55
N TYR A 383 32.95 -8.25 -16.72
CA TYR A 383 34.26 -7.81 -17.23
C TYR A 383 34.92 -6.74 -16.37
N LEU A 384 34.14 -5.85 -15.75
CA LEU A 384 34.67 -4.90 -14.76
C LEU A 384 35.16 -5.62 -13.51
N ALA A 385 34.45 -6.64 -13.03
CA ALA A 385 34.91 -7.46 -11.92
C ALA A 385 36.20 -8.22 -12.26
N ASP A 386 36.29 -8.81 -13.45
CA ASP A 386 37.50 -9.49 -13.93
C ASP A 386 38.69 -8.50 -13.99
N ALA A 387 38.46 -7.26 -14.45
CA ALA A 387 39.45 -6.19 -14.46
C ALA A 387 39.90 -5.77 -13.05
N ARG A 388 38.97 -5.71 -12.08
CA ARG A 388 39.31 -5.47 -10.67
C ARG A 388 40.17 -6.58 -10.10
N GLU A 389 39.79 -7.85 -10.28
CA GLU A 389 40.57 -8.96 -9.72
C GLU A 389 41.98 -9.01 -10.33
N ARG A 390 42.12 -8.60 -11.59
CA ARG A 390 43.40 -8.52 -12.28
C ARG A 390 44.30 -7.38 -11.78
N THR A 391 43.75 -6.20 -11.53
CA THR A 391 44.54 -4.97 -11.29
C THR A 391 44.51 -4.49 -9.84
N GLY A 392 43.57 -4.98 -9.03
CA GLY A 392 43.30 -4.47 -7.69
C GLY A 392 42.51 -3.15 -7.64
N LEU A 393 42.25 -2.51 -8.79
CA LEU A 393 41.52 -1.24 -8.87
C LEU A 393 40.04 -1.44 -8.50
N PRO A 394 39.50 -0.75 -7.47
CA PRO A 394 38.07 -0.79 -7.18
C PRO A 394 37.24 -0.30 -8.37
N VAL A 395 36.00 -0.76 -8.48
CA VAL A 395 35.12 -0.48 -9.62
C VAL A 395 33.96 0.43 -9.25
N VAL A 396 33.75 1.48 -10.04
CA VAL A 396 32.54 2.30 -10.05
C VAL A 396 31.81 2.16 -11.38
N THR A 397 30.52 1.89 -11.33
CA THR A 397 29.68 1.79 -12.54
C THR A 397 28.28 2.33 -12.28
N GLU A 398 27.60 2.75 -13.34
CA GLU A 398 26.30 3.43 -13.26
C GLU A 398 25.15 2.43 -13.14
N VAL A 399 24.16 2.77 -12.31
CA VAL A 399 22.89 2.06 -12.20
C VAL A 399 21.79 2.90 -12.84
N LEU A 400 20.96 2.31 -13.71
CA LEU A 400 19.92 3.05 -14.43
C LEU A 400 18.53 2.88 -13.80
N SER A 401 18.22 1.70 -13.27
CA SER A 401 16.93 1.40 -12.62
C SER A 401 17.08 0.82 -11.22
N TRP A 402 16.03 0.94 -10.40
CA TRP A 402 16.01 0.40 -9.04
C TRP A 402 16.05 -1.14 -9.01
N GLU A 403 15.59 -1.80 -10.08
CA GLU A 403 15.60 -3.27 -10.24
C GLU A 403 17.03 -3.79 -10.44
N GLU A 404 17.90 -2.99 -11.08
CA GLU A 404 19.28 -3.36 -11.38
C GLU A 404 20.23 -3.17 -10.19
N VAL A 405 19.81 -2.47 -9.13
CA VAL A 405 20.68 -2.12 -8.00
C VAL A 405 21.35 -3.35 -7.39
N ALA A 406 20.59 -4.43 -7.17
CA ALA A 406 21.11 -5.65 -6.55
C ALA A 406 22.20 -6.31 -7.41
N VAL A 407 21.97 -6.43 -8.72
CA VAL A 407 22.96 -7.05 -9.62
C VAL A 407 24.18 -6.15 -9.82
N VAL A 408 24.02 -4.83 -9.93
CA VAL A 408 25.17 -3.92 -10.04
C VAL A 408 25.99 -3.89 -8.75
N ALA A 409 25.34 -3.83 -7.58
CA ALA A 409 26.01 -3.85 -6.28
C ALA A 409 26.81 -5.13 -6.01
N HIS A 410 26.43 -6.26 -6.64
CA HIS A 410 27.20 -7.50 -6.57
C HIS A 410 28.60 -7.33 -7.21
N PHE A 411 28.68 -6.67 -8.37
CA PHE A 411 29.93 -6.54 -9.12
C PHE A 411 30.70 -5.26 -8.79
N ALA A 412 30.04 -4.18 -8.37
CA ALA A 412 30.67 -2.87 -8.14
C ALA A 412 31.08 -2.65 -6.68
N ASP A 413 32.15 -1.87 -6.49
CA ASP A 413 32.58 -1.40 -5.17
C ASP A 413 31.92 -0.07 -4.80
N MET A 414 31.48 0.70 -5.80
CA MET A 414 30.73 1.95 -5.66
C MET A 414 29.66 2.05 -6.75
N LEU A 415 28.47 2.54 -6.41
CA LEU A 415 27.36 2.74 -7.34
C LEU A 415 27.32 4.19 -7.82
N GLN A 416 27.38 4.42 -9.13
CA GLN A 416 27.16 5.74 -9.70
C GLN A 416 25.68 5.96 -10.01
N VAL A 417 25.13 7.08 -9.54
CA VAL A 417 23.86 7.64 -10.04
C VAL A 417 24.21 8.76 -11.02
N GLY A 418 23.89 8.55 -12.29
CA GLY A 418 24.19 9.52 -13.34
C GLY A 418 23.32 10.78 -13.27
N ALA A 419 23.77 11.84 -13.94
CA ALA A 419 23.14 13.16 -13.91
C ALA A 419 21.64 13.16 -14.31
N ARG A 420 21.22 12.25 -15.20
CA ARG A 420 19.82 12.11 -15.62
C ARG A 420 18.92 11.50 -14.55
N ASN A 421 19.51 10.76 -13.62
CA ASN A 421 18.83 10.06 -12.54
C ASN A 421 19.02 10.75 -11.18
N MET A 422 19.65 11.94 -11.13
CA MET A 422 19.88 12.67 -9.87
C MET A 422 18.57 12.90 -9.07
N GLN A 423 17.43 13.09 -9.75
CA GLN A 423 16.11 13.27 -9.11
C GLN A 423 15.22 12.02 -9.22
N ASN A 424 15.78 10.87 -9.59
CA ASN A 424 15.04 9.60 -9.55
C ASN A 424 15.02 9.09 -8.11
N PHE A 425 14.11 9.64 -7.28
CA PHE A 425 14.09 9.40 -5.83
C PHE A 425 13.90 7.92 -5.47
N THR A 426 13.16 7.16 -6.27
CA THR A 426 13.02 5.71 -6.08
C THR A 426 14.37 5.00 -6.25
N LEU A 427 15.16 5.37 -7.27
CA LEU A 427 16.51 4.86 -7.45
C LEU A 427 17.44 5.30 -6.31
N LEU A 428 17.37 6.57 -5.87
CA LEU A 428 18.19 7.07 -4.75
C LEU A 428 17.98 6.26 -3.46
N ARG A 429 16.72 5.94 -3.13
CA ARG A 429 16.40 5.09 -1.98
C ARG A 429 16.90 3.66 -2.17
N ALA A 430 16.74 3.10 -3.37
CA ALA A 430 17.20 1.75 -3.69
C ALA A 430 18.73 1.62 -3.59
N VAL A 431 19.50 2.55 -4.17
CA VAL A 431 20.97 2.54 -4.06
C VAL A 431 21.43 2.75 -2.62
N SER A 432 20.71 3.57 -1.83
CA SER A 432 21.01 3.75 -0.40
C SER A 432 20.92 2.42 0.34
N ARG A 433 19.82 1.68 0.17
CA ARG A 433 19.54 0.39 0.82
C ARG A 433 20.51 -0.72 0.43
N SER A 434 21.26 -0.57 -0.67
CA SER A 434 22.32 -1.52 -1.04
C SER A 434 23.50 -1.52 -0.06
N GLY A 435 23.66 -0.46 0.74
CA GLY A 435 24.79 -0.26 1.66
C GLY A 435 26.12 0.07 0.98
N LYS A 436 26.19 0.09 -0.36
CA LYS A 436 27.39 0.47 -1.11
C LYS A 436 27.62 1.98 -1.07
N PRO A 437 28.88 2.46 -1.15
CA PRO A 437 29.17 3.86 -1.43
C PRO A 437 28.50 4.33 -2.73
N VAL A 438 27.97 5.54 -2.73
CA VAL A 438 27.22 6.12 -3.85
C VAL A 438 27.94 7.34 -4.41
N LEU A 439 28.21 7.35 -5.71
CA LEU A 439 28.69 8.50 -6.45
C LEU A 439 27.50 9.22 -7.10
N LEU A 440 27.11 10.37 -6.58
CA LEU A 440 25.96 11.12 -7.06
C LEU A 440 26.40 12.26 -8.00
N LYS A 441 26.16 12.09 -9.30
CA LYS A 441 26.41 13.16 -10.29
C LYS A 441 25.36 14.26 -10.21
N ARG A 442 25.79 15.51 -10.28
CA ARG A 442 24.89 16.66 -10.41
C ARG A 442 24.10 16.60 -11.73
N GLY A 443 22.81 16.87 -11.68
CA GLY A 443 21.95 17.01 -12.86
C GLY A 443 22.30 18.26 -13.65
N ALA A 444 22.27 18.19 -14.99
CA ALA A 444 22.71 19.31 -15.84
C ALA A 444 21.86 20.59 -15.69
N GLY A 445 20.62 20.48 -15.20
CA GLY A 445 19.75 21.63 -14.89
C GLY A 445 19.58 21.89 -13.39
N ALA A 446 20.30 21.17 -12.53
CA ALA A 446 20.09 21.21 -11.09
C ALA A 446 20.86 22.35 -10.43
N THR A 447 20.19 23.05 -9.52
CA THR A 447 20.84 23.93 -8.54
C THR A 447 21.67 23.12 -7.54
N ILE A 448 22.57 23.79 -6.81
CA ILE A 448 23.32 23.17 -5.71
C ILE A 448 22.35 22.64 -4.65
N GLU A 449 21.26 23.36 -4.36
CA GLU A 449 20.28 22.94 -3.35
C GLU A 449 19.59 21.63 -3.74
N GLU A 450 19.10 21.51 -4.97
CA GLU A 450 18.46 20.28 -5.45
C GLU A 450 19.42 19.09 -5.45
N TRP A 451 20.69 19.33 -5.73
CA TRP A 451 21.72 18.30 -5.67
C TRP A 451 22.01 17.83 -4.24
N LEU A 452 22.10 18.76 -3.29
CA LEU A 452 22.24 18.45 -1.87
C LEU A 452 21.00 17.74 -1.32
N MET A 453 19.79 18.14 -1.75
CA MET A 453 18.56 17.43 -1.38
C MET A 453 18.50 16.02 -1.98
N ALA A 454 19.01 15.80 -3.19
CA ALA A 454 19.15 14.44 -3.72
C ALA A 454 20.10 13.58 -2.87
N ALA A 455 21.19 14.13 -2.36
CA ALA A 455 22.05 13.43 -1.40
C ALA A 455 21.33 13.18 -0.05
N GLU A 456 20.51 14.12 0.41
CA GLU A 456 19.68 13.98 1.62
C GLU A 456 18.76 12.75 1.55
N TYR A 457 18.19 12.43 0.37
CA TYR A 457 17.39 11.21 0.19
C TYR A 457 18.20 9.93 0.45
N ILE A 458 19.48 9.91 0.07
CA ILE A 458 20.36 8.76 0.31
C ILE A 458 20.69 8.66 1.80
N LEU A 459 21.07 9.78 2.42
CA LEU A 459 21.41 9.86 3.84
C LEU A 459 20.21 9.51 4.75
N ALA A 460 19.01 9.98 4.41
CA ALA A 460 17.79 9.75 5.19
C ALA A 460 17.34 8.28 5.21
N GLU A 461 17.72 7.50 4.19
CA GLU A 461 17.53 6.04 4.16
C GLU A 461 18.64 5.27 4.92
N GLY A 462 19.61 5.99 5.50
CA GLY A 462 20.60 5.43 6.43
C GLY A 462 21.99 5.15 5.86
N ASN A 463 22.27 5.50 4.59
CA ASN A 463 23.59 5.29 3.99
C ASN A 463 24.43 6.59 4.02
N PRO A 464 25.46 6.70 4.89
CA PRO A 464 26.28 7.91 5.00
C PRO A 464 27.37 8.03 3.91
N ASN A 465 27.54 7.00 3.08
CA ASN A 465 28.68 6.88 2.15
C ASN A 465 28.37 7.52 0.79
N VAL A 466 28.23 8.84 0.76
CA VAL A 466 27.91 9.60 -0.46
C VAL A 466 29.10 10.44 -0.90
N VAL A 467 29.48 10.32 -2.17
CA VAL A 467 30.45 11.20 -2.84
C VAL A 467 29.71 11.99 -3.91
N LEU A 468 29.88 13.30 -3.90
CA LEU A 468 29.28 14.22 -4.87
C LEU A 468 30.20 14.35 -6.09
N CYS A 469 29.66 14.26 -7.30
CA CYS A 469 30.40 14.54 -8.54
C CYS A 469 29.81 15.73 -9.32
N GLU A 470 30.53 16.85 -9.37
CA GLU A 470 30.24 17.96 -10.29
C GLU A 470 30.67 17.56 -11.71
N ARG A 471 29.88 17.90 -12.72
CA ARG A 471 30.03 17.37 -14.10
C ARG A 471 29.57 18.33 -15.19
N GLY A 472 29.40 19.60 -14.84
CA GLY A 472 28.92 20.67 -15.68
C GLY A 472 27.40 20.81 -15.72
N ILE A 473 26.97 22.06 -15.85
CA ILE A 473 25.57 22.47 -16.02
C ILE A 473 25.30 22.90 -17.46
N ARG A 474 24.03 22.83 -17.87
CA ARG A 474 23.58 23.31 -19.16
C ARG A 474 23.41 24.83 -19.09
N THR A 475 24.03 25.53 -20.03
CA THR A 475 23.91 26.98 -20.21
C THR A 475 23.55 27.26 -21.67
N PHE A 476 23.63 28.53 -22.07
CA PHE A 476 23.51 28.93 -23.48
C PHE A 476 24.79 28.69 -24.29
N GLU A 477 25.93 28.39 -23.64
CA GLU A 477 27.23 28.17 -24.28
C GLU A 477 27.22 26.88 -25.12
N ARG A 478 27.87 26.92 -26.28
CA ARG A 478 27.90 25.81 -27.27
C ARG A 478 29.32 25.31 -27.59
N ALA A 479 30.36 26.03 -27.18
CA ALA A 479 31.76 25.62 -27.37
C ALA A 479 32.16 24.44 -26.47
N THR A 480 31.39 24.15 -25.43
CA THR A 480 31.54 22.99 -24.55
C THR A 480 30.20 22.27 -24.39
N ARG A 481 30.23 20.97 -24.09
CA ARG A 481 29.01 20.17 -23.90
C ARG A 481 28.18 20.68 -22.71
N HIS A 482 28.87 21.04 -21.63
CA HIS A 482 28.34 21.68 -20.44
C HIS A 482 29.35 22.71 -19.92
N THR A 483 28.87 23.71 -19.19
CA THR A 483 29.75 24.66 -18.49
C THR A 483 30.14 24.05 -17.15
N LEU A 484 31.43 23.77 -16.94
CA LEU A 484 31.93 23.28 -15.66
C LEU A 484 31.78 24.37 -14.59
N ASP A 485 31.04 24.07 -13.53
CA ASP A 485 30.77 24.99 -12.43
C ASP A 485 31.75 24.77 -11.27
N LEU A 486 32.93 25.39 -11.32
CA LEU A 486 33.90 25.31 -10.22
C LEU A 486 33.42 26.01 -8.95
N ASN A 487 32.49 26.97 -9.06
CA ASN A 487 31.88 27.59 -7.87
C ASN A 487 31.13 26.54 -7.05
N ALA A 488 30.45 25.59 -7.71
CA ALA A 488 29.78 24.50 -7.00
C ALA A 488 30.73 23.65 -6.16
N VAL A 489 31.96 23.38 -6.61
CA VAL A 489 32.96 22.63 -5.83
C VAL A 489 33.25 23.34 -4.51
N VAL A 490 33.51 24.66 -4.56
CA VAL A 490 33.79 25.48 -3.37
C VAL A 490 32.56 25.56 -2.47
N MET A 491 31.41 25.93 -3.02
CA MET A 491 30.16 26.10 -2.27
C MET A 491 29.70 24.80 -1.60
N VAL A 492 29.81 23.66 -2.29
CA VAL A 492 29.43 22.36 -1.74
C VAL A 492 30.38 22.00 -0.60
N ARG A 493 31.69 22.22 -0.72
CA ARG A 493 32.60 22.07 0.41
C ARG A 493 32.24 22.98 1.59
N GLU A 494 31.86 24.23 1.39
CA GLU A 494 31.49 25.08 2.53
C GLU A 494 30.18 24.62 3.20
N ARG A 495 29.21 24.14 2.41
CA ARG A 495 27.84 23.87 2.88
C ARG A 495 27.59 22.44 3.35
N THR A 496 28.31 21.45 2.82
CA THR A 496 28.14 20.04 3.19
C THR A 496 29.45 19.41 3.63
N HIS A 497 29.34 18.45 4.54
CA HIS A 497 30.45 17.59 4.96
C HIS A 497 30.82 16.53 3.90
N LEU A 498 30.00 16.29 2.88
CA LEU A 498 30.25 15.23 1.89
C LEU A 498 31.47 15.54 1.00
N PRO A 499 32.28 14.52 0.64
CA PRO A 499 33.36 14.70 -0.33
C PRO A 499 32.81 15.03 -1.72
N VAL A 500 33.50 15.94 -2.43
CA VAL A 500 33.16 16.35 -3.80
C VAL A 500 34.31 16.09 -4.76
N ILE A 501 34.03 15.43 -5.87
CA ILE A 501 34.92 15.18 -7.00
C ILE A 501 34.40 15.87 -8.26
N VAL A 502 35.20 15.90 -9.32
CA VAL A 502 34.81 16.51 -10.60
C VAL A 502 35.01 15.57 -11.77
N ASP A 503 34.06 15.60 -12.72
CA ASP A 503 34.11 14.92 -14.01
C ASP A 503 34.33 15.95 -15.15
N PRO A 504 35.60 16.26 -15.48
CA PRO A 504 35.91 17.23 -16.52
C PRO A 504 35.64 16.70 -17.94
N SER A 505 35.64 15.38 -18.14
CA SER A 505 35.39 14.78 -19.45
C SER A 505 33.96 15.01 -19.92
N HIS A 506 32.96 14.68 -19.08
CA HIS A 506 31.56 14.93 -19.43
C HIS A 506 31.19 16.41 -19.38
N ALA A 507 31.84 17.20 -18.52
CA ALA A 507 31.62 18.64 -18.46
C ALA A 507 32.02 19.30 -19.78
N ALA A 508 33.29 19.17 -20.18
CA ALA A 508 33.77 19.82 -21.39
C ALA A 508 33.23 19.19 -22.67
N GLY A 509 33.21 17.85 -22.74
CA GLY A 509 33.00 17.12 -23.99
C GLY A 509 34.17 17.26 -24.98
N LEU A 510 35.35 17.69 -24.53
CA LEU A 510 36.52 17.95 -25.38
C LEU A 510 37.81 17.45 -24.73
N ARG A 511 38.48 16.48 -25.36
CA ARG A 511 39.73 15.86 -24.87
C ARG A 511 40.80 16.89 -24.53
N SER A 512 40.93 17.94 -25.34
CA SER A 512 41.94 19.00 -25.17
C SER A 512 41.80 19.82 -23.88
N LEU A 513 40.61 19.82 -23.28
CA LEU A 513 40.31 20.57 -22.05
C LEU A 513 40.44 19.73 -20.78
N VAL A 514 40.33 18.39 -20.89
CA VAL A 514 40.24 17.46 -19.74
C VAL A 514 41.37 17.67 -18.74
N THR A 515 42.63 17.68 -19.17
CA THR A 515 43.78 17.82 -18.26
C THR A 515 43.79 19.18 -17.54
N ARG A 516 43.46 20.27 -18.24
CA ARG A 516 43.49 21.62 -17.66
C ARG A 516 42.35 21.82 -16.66
N LEU A 517 41.15 21.35 -17.01
CA LEU A 517 40.00 21.40 -16.13
C LEU A 517 40.17 20.48 -14.91
N SER A 518 40.85 19.34 -15.07
CA SER A 518 41.23 18.46 -13.97
C SER A 518 42.08 19.21 -12.94
N MET A 519 43.15 19.89 -13.38
CA MET A 519 44.01 20.64 -12.48
C MET A 519 43.29 21.84 -11.84
N GLY A 520 42.45 22.54 -12.61
CA GLY A 520 41.61 23.62 -12.07
C GLY A 520 40.62 23.14 -11.02
N SER A 521 40.08 21.93 -11.19
CA SER A 521 39.15 21.32 -10.23
C SER A 521 39.82 20.95 -8.92
N LEU A 522 41.02 20.37 -8.97
CA LEU A 522 41.82 20.08 -7.78
C LEU A 522 42.22 21.38 -7.06
N ALA A 523 42.62 22.41 -7.81
CA ALA A 523 42.93 23.73 -7.25
C ALA A 523 41.71 24.39 -6.57
N ALA A 524 40.49 24.16 -7.09
CA ALA A 524 39.23 24.58 -6.46
C ALA A 524 38.85 23.72 -5.23
N GLY A 525 39.64 22.71 -4.90
CA GLY A 525 39.44 21.86 -3.72
C GLY A 525 38.67 20.57 -4.00
N ALA A 526 38.50 20.11 -5.24
CA ALA A 526 37.96 18.77 -5.47
C ALA A 526 38.86 17.71 -4.81
N CYS A 527 38.27 16.75 -4.08
CA CYS A 527 39.01 15.67 -3.43
C CYS A 527 39.25 14.46 -4.36
N GLY A 528 39.00 14.63 -5.65
CA GLY A 528 39.18 13.60 -6.65
C GLY A 528 38.68 14.02 -8.02
N LEU A 529 38.97 13.18 -9.00
CA LEU A 529 38.65 13.38 -10.40
C LEU A 529 38.08 12.09 -10.99
N MET A 530 37.18 12.23 -11.96
CA MET A 530 36.73 11.12 -12.78
C MET A 530 36.88 11.47 -14.26
N VAL A 531 37.73 10.73 -14.97
CA VAL A 531 38.04 11.00 -16.38
C VAL A 531 37.74 9.80 -17.27
N GLU A 532 37.42 10.07 -18.53
CA GLU A 532 37.26 9.04 -19.54
C GLU A 532 38.62 8.71 -20.18
N VAL A 533 38.94 7.43 -20.26
CA VAL A 533 40.17 6.91 -20.87
C VAL A 533 39.81 5.74 -21.78
N HIS A 534 40.31 5.73 -23.00
CA HIS A 534 40.10 4.65 -23.97
C HIS A 534 41.41 4.34 -24.70
N PRO A 535 41.72 3.07 -25.01
CA PRO A 535 42.97 2.70 -25.68
C PRO A 535 43.03 3.22 -27.12
N ASP A 536 41.87 3.27 -27.80
CA ASP A 536 41.72 3.86 -29.14
C ASP A 536 40.49 4.77 -29.19
N PRO A 537 40.57 6.02 -28.70
CA PRO A 537 39.41 6.91 -28.59
C PRO A 537 38.70 7.19 -29.94
N ALA A 538 39.40 7.04 -31.06
CA ALA A 538 38.84 7.26 -32.39
C ALA A 538 37.85 6.15 -32.79
N LYS A 539 37.93 4.96 -32.18
CA LYS A 539 37.05 3.82 -32.45
C LYS A 539 36.05 3.53 -31.33
N ALA A 540 35.99 4.37 -30.30
CA ALA A 540 35.09 4.16 -29.17
C ALA A 540 33.61 4.17 -29.60
N MET A 541 32.81 3.26 -29.05
CA MET A 541 31.36 3.14 -29.29
C MET A 541 30.55 4.27 -28.65
N SER A 542 31.18 5.05 -27.77
CA SER A 542 30.58 6.22 -27.12
C SER A 542 31.66 7.19 -26.66
N ASP A 543 31.41 8.49 -26.81
CA ASP A 543 32.14 9.56 -26.11
C ASP A 543 33.67 9.55 -26.37
N GLY A 544 34.08 9.17 -27.59
CA GLY A 544 35.48 9.17 -28.02
C GLY A 544 36.12 10.57 -28.05
N GLU A 545 35.34 11.62 -28.33
CA GLU A 545 35.82 13.01 -28.45
C GLU A 545 36.38 13.60 -27.15
N GLN A 546 35.89 13.14 -25.99
CA GLN A 546 36.36 13.56 -24.67
C GLN A 546 37.28 12.55 -23.97
N SER A 547 37.36 11.32 -24.46
CA SER A 547 38.17 10.26 -23.86
C SER A 547 39.65 10.52 -24.09
N LEU A 548 40.47 10.54 -23.03
CA LEU A 548 41.92 10.57 -23.12
C LEU A 548 42.44 9.25 -23.72
N ASP A 549 43.52 9.33 -24.48
CA ASP A 549 44.33 8.14 -24.76
C ASP A 549 45.24 7.80 -23.56
N ILE A 550 45.89 6.63 -23.62
CA ILE A 550 46.75 6.16 -22.52
C ILE A 550 47.90 7.13 -22.21
N PRO A 551 48.66 7.65 -23.20
CA PRO A 551 49.72 8.62 -22.92
C PRO A 551 49.22 9.91 -22.26
N MET A 552 48.07 10.46 -22.70
CA MET A 552 47.48 11.65 -22.10
C MET A 552 47.02 11.39 -20.66
N PHE A 553 46.45 10.21 -20.39
CA PHE A 553 46.09 9.82 -19.03
C PHE A 553 47.32 9.69 -18.12
N ALA A 554 48.41 9.07 -18.60
CA ALA A 554 49.65 8.94 -17.83
C ALA A 554 50.28 10.29 -17.49
N GLU A 555 50.19 11.28 -18.38
CA GLU A 555 50.58 12.67 -18.09
C GLU A 555 49.68 13.32 -17.04
N LEU A 556 48.36 13.11 -17.10
CA LEU A 556 47.43 13.59 -16.07
C LEU A 556 47.74 12.94 -14.71
N ALA A 557 47.89 11.62 -14.66
CA ALA A 557 48.15 10.89 -13.43
C ALA A 557 49.47 11.34 -12.77
N ARG A 558 50.53 11.60 -13.56
CA ARG A 558 51.78 12.20 -13.04
C ARG A 558 51.58 13.58 -12.41
N ARG A 559 50.63 14.38 -12.90
CA ARG A 559 50.33 15.71 -12.33
C ARG A 559 49.49 15.63 -11.07
N VAL A 560 48.57 14.67 -11.01
CA VAL A 560 47.72 14.43 -9.83
C VAL A 560 48.55 13.80 -8.70
N HIS A 561 49.43 12.85 -9.04
CA HIS A 561 50.23 12.05 -8.11
C HIS A 561 51.74 12.16 -8.38
N PRO A 562 52.35 13.35 -8.23
CA PRO A 562 53.76 13.56 -8.59
C PRO A 562 54.75 12.68 -7.80
N GLY A 563 54.38 12.26 -6.58
CA GLY A 563 55.21 11.40 -5.73
C GLY A 563 55.14 9.89 -6.05
N ARG A 564 54.14 9.43 -6.81
CA ARG A 564 53.94 7.99 -7.08
C ARG A 564 54.67 7.49 -8.33
N VAL A 565 55.18 8.41 -9.16
CA VAL A 565 55.87 8.10 -10.42
C VAL A 565 57.35 8.50 -10.35
N GLN A 566 58.08 7.99 -9.37
CA GLN A 566 59.55 8.02 -9.34
C GLN A 566 60.11 6.59 -9.45
N GLY A 567 59.99 6.01 -10.65
CA GLY A 567 60.55 4.69 -10.98
C GLY A 567 61.27 4.61 -12.33
N VAL A 568 61.27 5.67 -13.14
CA VAL A 568 62.02 5.70 -14.41
C VAL A 568 62.80 7.02 -14.46
N GLY A 569 64.11 6.90 -14.20
CA GLY A 569 64.96 8.03 -13.87
C GLY A 569 65.10 9.09 -14.95
N ARG A 570 65.21 10.33 -14.49
CA ARG A 570 66.26 11.26 -14.95
C ARG A 570 66.49 12.31 -13.87
N ARG A 571 67.73 12.39 -13.40
CA ARG A 571 68.27 13.53 -12.66
C ARG A 571 68.10 14.77 -13.54
N LEU A 572 67.52 15.82 -12.99
CA LEU A 572 67.62 17.16 -13.54
C LEU A 572 68.82 17.83 -12.88
N ALA A 573 69.82 18.15 -13.71
CA ALA A 573 70.82 19.17 -13.47
C ALA A 573 70.32 20.48 -14.08
#